data_AF-A0A8D8FS43-F1
#
_entry.id   AF-A0A8D8FS43-F1
#
_cell.length_a   1.000
_cell.length_b   1.000
_cell.length_c   1.000
_cell.angle_alpha   90.00
_cell.angle_beta   90.00
_cell.angle_gamma   90.00
#
_symmetry.space_group_name_H-M   'P 1'
#
loop_
_entity.id
_entity.type
_entity.pdbx_description
1 polymer ?
#
loop_
_entity_poly.entity_id
_entity_poly.type
_entity_poly.pdbx_seq_one_letter_code
_entity_poly.pdbx_strand_id
1 'polypeptide(L)'
;MMEAVADIPACVGSKFDLEVLIDGWNQLSNTTREQYFTTYCPVVKQSVQECLVPVEAISRLCMTSEAQRVEWPDFPMYLLPKVVDLLCEGHGEILFANNSQSPTKCFENYFTYMKQCMRNFVSETNAKPRGEFAEVECRVLERSRRCVFDKLTNCGNGELIRVFDLPYRSVVEQTACRNFIKLE
;
A
#
# COMPACT_ATOMS: atom_id res chain seq x y z
N MET A 1 14.20 -6.83 -17.24
CA MET A 1 13.19 -6.82 -16.16
C MET A 1 13.54 -7.82 -15.06
N MET A 2 13.71 -9.13 -15.34
CA MET A 2 14.11 -10.11 -14.31
C MET A 2 15.41 -9.76 -13.59
N GLU A 3 16.44 -9.28 -14.30
CA GLU A 3 17.71 -8.86 -13.69
C GLU A 3 17.52 -7.65 -12.74
N ALA A 4 16.86 -6.59 -13.22
CA ALA A 4 16.58 -5.41 -12.39
C ALA A 4 15.70 -5.70 -11.15
N VAL A 5 14.80 -6.70 -11.23
CA VAL A 5 14.01 -7.15 -10.07
C VAL A 5 14.86 -8.01 -9.13
N ALA A 6 15.75 -8.85 -9.65
CA ALA A 6 16.66 -9.68 -8.86
C ALA A 6 17.67 -8.86 -8.04
N ASP A 7 18.01 -7.66 -8.50
CA ASP A 7 18.95 -6.76 -7.82
C ASP A 7 18.32 -5.92 -6.69
N ILE A 8 16.98 -5.89 -6.57
CA ILE A 8 16.30 -5.10 -5.53
C ILE A 8 16.79 -5.42 -4.11
N PRO A 9 16.86 -6.70 -3.67
CA PRO A 9 17.29 -7.02 -2.32
C PRO A 9 18.72 -6.55 -2.04
N ALA A 10 19.62 -6.69 -3.02
CA ALA A 10 21.00 -6.23 -2.90
C ALA A 10 21.09 -4.69 -2.82
N CYS A 11 20.32 -3.97 -3.64
CA CYS A 11 20.25 -2.53 -3.58
C CYS A 11 19.72 -2.05 -2.22
N VAL A 12 18.59 -2.59 -1.75
CA VAL A 12 17.98 -2.21 -0.47
C VAL A 12 18.92 -2.54 0.70
N GLY A 13 19.51 -3.74 0.73
CA GLY A 13 20.44 -4.17 1.77
C GLY A 13 21.74 -3.36 1.80
N SER A 14 22.11 -2.69 0.70
CA SER A 14 23.24 -1.75 0.69
C SER A 14 22.94 -0.41 1.38
N LYS A 15 21.66 -0.09 1.63
CA LYS A 15 21.24 1.19 2.22
C LYS A 15 21.05 1.14 3.72
N PHE A 16 20.59 0.00 4.24
CA PHE A 16 20.37 -0.20 5.66
C PHE A 16 20.29 -1.68 6.00
N ASP A 17 20.48 -2.00 7.28
CA ASP A 17 20.27 -3.33 7.81
C ASP A 17 18.76 -3.60 7.95
N LEU A 18 18.25 -4.51 7.12
CA LEU A 18 16.84 -4.86 7.07
C LEU A 18 16.38 -5.60 8.34
N GLU A 19 17.25 -6.41 8.94
CA GLU A 19 16.93 -7.17 10.16
C GLU A 19 16.75 -6.20 11.33
N VAL A 20 17.69 -5.27 11.50
CA VAL A 20 17.60 -4.23 12.54
C VAL A 20 16.38 -3.32 12.32
N LEU A 21 16.05 -2.98 11.06
CA LEU A 21 14.84 -2.21 10.74
C LEU A 21 13.58 -2.96 11.20
N ILE A 22 13.45 -4.24 10.87
CA ILE A 22 12.27 -5.08 11.20
C ILE A 22 12.17 -5.30 12.70
N ASP A 23 13.29 -5.56 13.38
CA ASP A 23 13.30 -5.74 14.83
C ASP A 23 12.85 -4.48 15.56
N GLY A 24 13.36 -3.32 15.14
CA GLY A 24 12.92 -2.03 15.68
C GLY A 24 11.44 -1.75 15.39
N TRP A 25 10.94 -2.14 14.21
CA TRP A 25 9.52 -2.02 13.84
C TRP A 25 8.63 -2.85 14.78
N ASN A 26 8.98 -4.12 15.00
CA ASN A 26 8.21 -5.04 15.85
C ASN A 26 8.19 -4.64 17.32
N GLN A 27 9.16 -3.82 17.75
CA GLN A 27 9.31 -3.32 19.12
C GLN A 27 8.85 -1.86 19.29
N LEU A 28 8.18 -1.29 18.28
CA LEU A 28 7.70 0.07 18.30
C LEU A 28 6.74 0.33 19.47
N SER A 29 6.98 1.43 20.16
CA SER A 29 6.16 1.92 21.28
C SER A 29 6.06 3.44 21.23
N ASN A 30 5.16 4.01 22.03
CA ASN A 30 5.01 5.48 22.10
C ASN A 30 6.31 6.19 22.53
N THR A 31 7.18 5.53 23.29
CA THR A 31 8.46 6.10 23.74
C THR A 31 9.59 5.92 22.74
N THR A 32 9.54 4.89 21.90
CA THR A 32 10.60 4.56 20.94
C THR A 32 10.33 5.05 19.52
N ARG A 33 9.07 5.40 19.20
CA ARG A 33 8.67 5.78 17.83
C ARG A 33 9.45 6.96 17.28
N GLU A 34 9.65 8.01 18.07
CA GLU A 34 10.33 9.22 17.58
C GLU A 34 11.74 8.89 17.09
N GLN A 35 12.55 8.27 17.95
CA GLN A 35 13.91 7.85 17.59
C GLN A 35 13.93 6.90 16.39
N TYR A 36 13.03 5.91 16.35
CA TYR A 36 12.97 4.95 15.25
C TYR A 36 12.69 5.64 13.92
N PHE A 37 11.61 6.43 13.84
CA PHE A 37 11.23 7.09 12.59
C PHE A 37 12.24 8.17 12.17
N THR A 38 12.83 8.92 13.12
CA THR A 38 13.92 9.87 12.80
C THR A 38 15.13 9.15 12.18
N THR A 39 15.47 7.96 12.69
CA THR A 39 16.60 7.18 12.19
C THR A 39 16.32 6.57 10.83
N TYR A 40 15.16 5.91 10.66
CA TYR A 40 14.91 5.05 9.52
C TYR A 40 14.15 5.71 8.36
N CYS A 41 13.35 6.75 8.59
CA CYS A 41 12.61 7.39 7.50
C CYS A 41 13.51 7.93 6.39
N PRO A 42 14.60 8.66 6.67
CA PRO A 42 15.46 9.18 5.60
C PRO A 42 16.06 8.06 4.74
N VAL A 43 16.57 7.00 5.38
CA VAL A 43 17.21 5.88 4.68
C VAL A 43 16.21 5.01 3.91
N VAL A 44 15.00 4.79 4.46
CA VAL A 44 13.94 4.05 3.76
C VAL A 44 13.44 4.84 2.56
N LYS A 45 13.20 6.16 2.70
CA LYS A 45 12.80 7.02 1.57
C LYS A 45 13.86 7.01 0.46
N GLN A 46 15.14 7.14 0.83
CA GLN A 46 16.24 7.07 -0.13
C GLN A 46 16.30 5.71 -0.82
N SER A 47 16.17 4.62 -0.08
CA SER A 47 16.19 3.26 -0.62
C SER A 47 15.04 3.02 -1.61
N VAL A 48 13.82 3.46 -1.29
CA VAL A 48 12.68 3.38 -2.23
C VAL A 48 12.98 4.15 -3.51
N GLN A 49 13.52 5.37 -3.39
CA GLN A 49 13.82 6.23 -4.53
C GLN A 49 14.92 5.67 -5.43
N GLU A 50 15.96 5.08 -4.86
CA GLU A 50 17.12 4.59 -5.61
C GLU A 50 16.97 3.14 -6.09
N CYS A 51 16.29 2.29 -5.32
CA CYS A 51 16.21 0.86 -5.58
C CYS A 51 14.89 0.41 -6.22
N LEU A 52 13.76 1.07 -5.92
CA LEU A 52 12.44 0.58 -6.33
C LEU A 52 11.83 1.40 -7.47
N VAL A 53 11.94 2.73 -7.43
CA VAL A 53 11.38 3.62 -8.48
C VAL A 53 11.95 3.32 -9.87
N PRO A 54 13.27 3.07 -10.07
CA PRO A 54 13.79 2.74 -11.40
C PRO A 54 13.23 1.43 -11.95
N VAL A 55 13.04 0.42 -11.10
CA VAL A 55 12.49 -0.88 -11.51
C VAL A 55 11.01 -0.74 -11.91
N GLU A 56 10.27 0.09 -11.19
CA GLU A 56 8.87 0.40 -11.49
C GLU A 56 8.71 1.16 -12.82
N ALA A 57 9.59 2.11 -13.12
CA ALA A 57 9.61 2.79 -14.42
C ALA A 57 9.86 1.80 -15.57
N ILE A 58 10.77 0.85 -15.38
CA ILE A 58 11.05 -0.22 -16.35
C ILE A 58 9.86 -1.17 -16.49
N SER A 59 9.22 -1.56 -15.39
CA SER A 59 8.09 -2.50 -15.43
C SER A 59 6.89 -1.89 -16.17
N ARG A 60 6.62 -0.59 -16.00
CA ARG A 60 5.58 0.11 -16.78
C ARG A 60 5.82 0.07 -18.28
N LEU A 61 7.07 0.19 -18.73
CA LEU A 61 7.42 0.11 -20.16
C LEU A 61 7.17 -1.29 -20.74
N CYS A 62 7.17 -2.32 -19.89
CA CYS A 62 6.94 -3.70 -20.29
C CYS A 62 5.49 -4.18 -20.12
N MET A 63 4.61 -3.41 -19.47
CA MET A 63 3.21 -3.79 -19.28
C MET A 63 2.39 -3.50 -20.55
N THR A 64 1.78 -4.54 -21.13
CA THR A 64 0.75 -4.37 -22.17
C THR A 64 -0.54 -3.83 -21.55
N SER A 65 -1.46 -3.26 -22.36
CA SER A 65 -2.80 -2.87 -21.89
C SER A 65 -3.58 -4.04 -21.29
N GLU A 66 -3.28 -5.28 -21.70
CA GLU A 66 -3.84 -6.52 -21.15
C GLU A 66 -3.16 -6.95 -19.84
N ALA A 67 -1.88 -6.61 -19.61
CA ALA A 67 -1.23 -6.80 -18.30
C ALA A 67 -1.76 -5.84 -17.22
N GLN A 68 -2.60 -4.87 -17.59
CA GLN A 68 -3.38 -4.05 -16.65
C GLN A 68 -4.68 -4.72 -16.21
N ARG A 69 -4.97 -5.94 -16.70
CA ARG A 69 -6.07 -6.80 -16.20
C ARG A 69 -5.91 -6.99 -14.70
N VAL A 70 -7.04 -7.14 -14.03
CA VAL A 70 -7.12 -7.23 -12.57
C VAL A 70 -6.54 -8.57 -12.12
N GLU A 71 -5.22 -8.64 -12.02
CA GLU A 71 -4.55 -9.68 -11.25
C GLU A 71 -4.26 -9.12 -9.85
N TRP A 72 -5.08 -9.63 -8.94
CA TRP A 72 -4.92 -9.73 -7.49
C TRP A 72 -3.51 -9.53 -6.90
N PRO A 73 -3.41 -8.84 -5.74
CA PRO A 73 -3.47 -7.40 -5.62
C PRO A 73 -2.09 -6.78 -5.92
N ASP A 74 -1.86 -6.30 -7.13
CA ASP A 74 -0.69 -5.47 -7.38
C ASP A 74 -0.80 -4.18 -6.55
N PHE A 75 -0.05 -4.11 -5.44
CA PHE A 75 0.22 -2.83 -4.81
C PHE A 75 1.04 -2.03 -5.83
N PRO A 76 0.52 -0.92 -6.37
CA PRO A 76 1.23 -0.19 -7.41
C PRO A 76 2.53 0.38 -6.81
N MET A 77 3.68 -0.14 -7.23
CA MET A 77 4.97 0.15 -6.58
C MET A 77 5.33 1.65 -6.60
N TYR A 78 4.82 2.45 -7.54
CA TYR A 78 4.94 3.92 -7.52
C TYR A 78 4.27 4.60 -6.32
N LEU A 79 3.36 3.91 -5.63
CA LEU A 79 2.72 4.44 -4.44
C LEU A 79 3.56 4.22 -3.18
N LEU A 80 4.62 3.40 -3.25
CA LEU A 80 5.49 3.14 -2.10
C LEU A 80 6.10 4.43 -1.50
N PRO A 81 6.61 5.39 -2.29
CA PRO A 81 7.06 6.67 -1.73
C PRO A 81 5.98 7.36 -0.87
N LYS A 82 4.72 7.39 -1.36
CA LYS A 82 3.59 7.99 -0.63
C LYS A 82 3.24 7.21 0.64
N VAL A 83 3.31 5.88 0.60
CA VAL A 83 3.12 5.03 1.80
C VAL A 83 4.17 5.36 2.84
N VAL A 84 5.44 5.42 2.44
CA VAL A 84 6.55 5.74 3.35
C VAL A 84 6.38 7.15 3.91
N ASP A 85 5.99 8.13 3.09
CA ASP A 85 5.72 9.48 3.58
C ASP A 85 4.63 9.52 4.65
N LEU A 86 3.50 8.84 4.45
CA LEU A 86 2.42 8.77 5.42
C LEU A 86 2.82 8.03 6.70
N LEU A 87 3.58 6.94 6.60
CA LEU A 87 4.09 6.22 7.77
C LEU A 87 5.14 7.04 8.52
N CYS A 88 5.90 7.88 7.83
CA CYS A 88 6.91 8.74 8.45
C CYS A 88 6.34 10.02 9.06
N GLU A 89 5.15 10.45 8.63
CA GLU A 89 4.47 11.64 9.15
C GLU A 89 4.29 11.54 10.67
N GLY A 90 4.62 12.64 11.38
CA GLY A 90 4.49 12.70 12.84
C GLY A 90 5.28 11.62 13.59
N HIS A 91 6.35 11.08 13.00
CA HIS A 91 7.12 9.95 13.54
C HIS A 91 6.25 8.71 13.78
N GLY A 92 5.53 8.28 12.74
CA GLY A 92 4.70 7.07 12.81
C GLY A 92 3.37 7.27 13.53
N GLU A 93 2.92 8.51 13.74
CA GLU A 93 1.72 8.80 14.55
C GLU A 93 0.49 8.02 14.09
N ILE A 94 0.36 7.83 12.77
CA ILE A 94 -0.74 7.05 12.18
C ILE A 94 -0.81 5.60 12.68
N LEU A 95 0.32 4.98 13.05
CA LEU A 95 0.36 3.62 13.62
C LEU A 95 -0.15 3.59 15.06
N PHE A 96 0.01 4.70 15.78
CA PHE A 96 -0.33 4.85 17.21
C PHE A 96 -1.70 5.48 17.45
N ALA A 97 -2.43 5.82 16.39
CA ALA A 97 -3.78 6.37 16.48
C ALA A 97 -4.70 5.49 17.37
N ASN A 98 -5.62 6.14 18.08
CA ASN A 98 -6.57 5.52 18.99
C ASN A 98 -5.95 4.67 20.12
N ASN A 99 -4.70 4.96 20.53
CA ASN A 99 -4.00 4.26 21.61
C ASN A 99 -3.84 2.74 21.37
N SER A 100 -3.57 2.34 20.12
CA SER A 100 -3.35 0.93 19.77
C SER A 100 -2.26 0.29 20.65
N GLN A 101 -2.59 -0.85 21.29
CA GLN A 101 -1.65 -1.65 22.07
C GLN A 101 -0.67 -2.45 21.19
N SER A 102 -0.90 -2.50 19.87
CA SER A 102 -0.05 -3.16 18.89
C SER A 102 0.01 -2.28 17.63
N PRO A 103 0.81 -1.20 17.65
CA PRO A 103 0.70 -0.10 16.69
C PRO A 103 0.91 -0.53 15.23
N THR A 104 1.72 -1.57 15.00
CA THR A 104 2.04 -2.06 13.66
C THR A 104 1.11 -3.16 13.16
N LYS A 105 0.42 -3.86 14.07
CA LYS A 105 -0.32 -5.10 13.77
C LYS A 105 -1.42 -4.91 12.73
N CYS A 106 -2.13 -3.77 12.77
CA CYS A 106 -3.17 -3.49 11.78
C CYS A 106 -2.58 -3.27 10.38
N PHE A 107 -1.43 -2.60 10.31
CA PHE A 107 -0.72 -2.37 9.05
C PHE A 107 -0.14 -3.67 8.48
N GLU A 108 0.46 -4.52 9.32
CA GLU A 108 1.00 -5.83 8.92
C GLU A 108 -0.05 -6.76 8.30
N ASN A 109 -1.32 -6.59 8.67
CA ASN A 109 -2.43 -7.35 8.10
C ASN A 109 -2.92 -6.82 6.74
N TYR A 110 -2.21 -5.87 6.10
CA TYR A 110 -2.58 -5.29 4.81
C TYR A 110 -3.02 -6.32 3.77
N PHE A 111 -2.13 -7.27 3.44
CA PHE A 111 -2.42 -8.27 2.42
C PHE A 111 -3.58 -9.19 2.81
N THR A 112 -3.73 -9.49 4.11
CA THR A 112 -4.84 -10.29 4.64
C THR A 112 -6.18 -9.56 4.46
N TYR A 113 -6.25 -8.27 4.81
CA TYR A 113 -7.47 -7.47 4.67
C TYR A 113 -7.83 -7.29 3.20
N MET A 114 -6.85 -6.94 2.36
CA MET A 114 -7.06 -6.82 0.92
C MET A 114 -7.55 -8.13 0.29
N LYS A 115 -6.91 -9.27 0.62
CA LYS A 115 -7.33 -10.61 0.18
C LYS A 115 -8.79 -10.90 0.54
N GLN A 116 -9.18 -10.61 1.78
CA GLN A 116 -10.54 -10.87 2.25
C GLN A 116 -11.56 -9.96 1.58
N CYS A 117 -11.26 -8.66 1.46
CA CYS A 117 -12.16 -7.65 0.91
C CYS A 117 -12.26 -7.66 -0.62
N MET A 118 -11.30 -8.30 -1.30
CA MET A 118 -11.28 -8.48 -2.75
C MET A 118 -11.61 -9.92 -3.19
N ARG A 119 -12.02 -10.81 -2.27
CA ARG A 119 -12.18 -12.25 -2.55
C ARG A 119 -13.07 -12.54 -3.75
N ASN A 120 -14.17 -11.80 -3.88
CA ASN A 120 -15.15 -11.99 -4.96
C ASN A 120 -15.01 -10.95 -6.08
N PHE A 121 -13.95 -10.11 -6.05
CA PHE A 121 -13.83 -8.97 -6.95
C PHE A 121 -13.83 -9.40 -8.42
N VAL A 122 -13.05 -10.43 -8.77
CA VAL A 122 -12.97 -10.96 -10.14
C VAL A 122 -14.33 -11.46 -10.61
N SER A 123 -15.05 -12.24 -9.78
CA SER A 123 -16.38 -12.73 -10.15
C SER A 123 -17.42 -11.61 -10.26
N GLU A 124 -17.43 -10.65 -9.33
CA GLU A 124 -18.41 -9.55 -9.31
C GLU A 124 -18.18 -8.53 -10.43
N THR A 125 -16.95 -8.43 -10.93
CA THR A 125 -16.60 -7.59 -12.09
C THR A 125 -16.61 -8.36 -13.40
N ASN A 126 -16.98 -9.65 -13.41
CA ASN A 126 -16.87 -10.55 -14.56
C ASN A 126 -15.47 -10.51 -15.22
N ALA A 127 -14.42 -10.35 -14.40
CA ALA A 127 -13.04 -10.19 -14.83
C ALA A 127 -12.82 -9.09 -15.88
N LYS A 128 -13.69 -8.06 -15.93
CA LYS A 128 -13.51 -6.95 -16.86
C LYS A 128 -12.18 -6.23 -16.60
N PRO A 129 -11.48 -5.81 -17.65
CA PRO A 129 -10.29 -4.98 -17.49
C PRO A 129 -10.68 -3.61 -16.91
N ARG A 130 -9.75 -2.98 -16.17
CA ARG A 130 -9.97 -1.67 -15.52
C ARG A 130 -10.43 -0.57 -16.48
N GLY A 131 -9.97 -0.61 -17.73
CA GLY A 131 -10.37 0.33 -18.78
C GLY A 131 -11.85 0.24 -19.18
N GLU A 132 -12.52 -0.88 -18.85
CA GLU A 132 -13.92 -1.14 -19.15
C GLU A 132 -14.83 -1.05 -17.91
N PHE A 133 -14.30 -0.57 -16.79
CA PHE A 133 -15.10 -0.38 -15.59
C PHE A 133 -16.24 0.61 -15.85
N ALA A 134 -17.46 0.20 -15.52
CA ALA A 134 -18.64 1.02 -15.48
C ALA A 134 -19.14 1.10 -14.02
N GLU A 135 -20.30 1.71 -13.82
CA GLU A 135 -20.87 1.93 -12.50
C GLU A 135 -20.92 0.67 -11.63
N VAL A 136 -21.27 -0.48 -12.24
CA VAL A 136 -21.38 -1.77 -11.52
C VAL A 136 -20.03 -2.18 -10.93
N GLU A 137 -18.96 -2.15 -11.71
CA GLU A 137 -17.61 -2.50 -11.25
C GLU A 137 -17.09 -1.49 -10.21
N CYS A 138 -17.40 -0.21 -10.38
CA CYS A 138 -17.04 0.84 -9.42
C CYS A 138 -17.74 0.65 -8.07
N ARG A 139 -19.00 0.19 -8.06
CA ARG A 139 -19.71 -0.16 -6.81
C ARG A 139 -19.07 -1.37 -6.12
N VAL A 140 -18.49 -2.33 -6.84
CA VAL A 140 -17.69 -3.42 -6.23
C VAL A 140 -16.47 -2.83 -5.53
N LEU A 141 -15.74 -1.94 -6.21
CA LEU A 141 -14.55 -1.28 -5.66
C LEU A 141 -14.86 -0.48 -4.38
N GLU A 142 -15.96 0.27 -4.36
CA GLU A 142 -16.42 1.00 -3.16
C GLU A 142 -16.74 0.07 -1.99
N ARG A 143 -17.43 -1.06 -2.24
CA ARG A 143 -17.70 -2.07 -1.20
C ARG A 143 -16.41 -2.68 -0.66
N SER A 144 -15.44 -2.97 -1.52
CA SER A 144 -14.14 -3.50 -1.10
C SER A 144 -13.39 -2.50 -0.21
N ARG A 145 -13.39 -1.21 -0.54
CA ARG A 145 -12.82 -0.16 0.34
C ARG A 145 -13.51 -0.13 1.70
N ARG A 146 -14.86 -0.15 1.73
CA ARG A 146 -15.61 -0.14 3.00
C ARG A 146 -15.26 -1.34 3.87
N CYS A 147 -15.14 -2.53 3.27
CA CYS A 147 -14.67 -3.71 3.98
C CYS A 147 -13.28 -3.51 4.60
N VAL A 148 -12.33 -2.90 3.89
CA VAL A 148 -10.99 -2.61 4.42
C VAL A 148 -11.06 -1.64 5.60
N PHE A 149 -11.85 -0.56 5.47
CA PHE A 149 -12.08 0.39 6.56
C PHE A 149 -12.67 -0.28 7.80
N ASP A 150 -13.65 -1.16 7.63
CA ASP A 150 -14.25 -1.92 8.73
C ASP A 150 -13.22 -2.84 9.40
N LYS A 151 -12.34 -3.49 8.62
CA LYS A 151 -11.26 -4.33 9.17
C LYS A 151 -10.25 -3.52 9.98
N LEU A 152 -9.86 -2.35 9.48
CA LEU A 152 -8.93 -1.43 10.17
C LEU A 152 -9.54 -0.88 11.46
N THR A 153 -10.82 -0.48 11.40
CA THR A 153 -11.58 -0.01 12.57
C THR A 153 -11.69 -1.12 13.62
N ASN A 154 -12.04 -2.34 13.21
CA ASN A 154 -12.12 -3.50 14.12
C ASN A 154 -10.74 -3.92 14.68
N CYS A 155 -9.67 -3.65 13.95
CA CYS A 155 -8.30 -3.83 14.45
C CYS A 155 -7.90 -2.77 15.48
N GLY A 156 -8.64 -1.66 15.57
CA GLY A 156 -8.41 -0.57 16.52
C GLY A 156 -7.74 0.66 15.90
N ASN A 157 -7.50 0.68 14.59
CA ASN A 157 -6.83 1.80 13.92
C ASN A 157 -7.47 2.08 12.55
N GLY A 158 -8.59 2.81 12.55
CA GLY A 158 -9.26 3.27 11.33
C GLY A 158 -8.47 4.32 10.54
N GLU A 159 -7.58 5.08 11.18
CA GLU A 159 -6.76 6.13 10.53
C GLU A 159 -5.84 5.57 9.44
N LEU A 160 -5.43 4.30 9.57
CA LEU A 160 -4.65 3.60 8.54
C LEU A 160 -5.36 3.50 7.18
N ILE A 161 -6.66 3.82 7.11
CA ILE A 161 -7.35 3.92 5.82
C ILE A 161 -6.66 4.94 4.91
N ARG A 162 -6.01 5.98 5.44
CA ARG A 162 -5.23 6.95 4.65
C ARG A 162 -4.12 6.28 3.83
N VAL A 163 -3.51 5.22 4.37
CA VAL A 163 -2.45 4.46 3.69
C VAL A 163 -3.06 3.43 2.73
N PHE A 164 -4.07 2.69 3.20
CA PHE A 164 -4.71 1.62 2.43
C PHE A 164 -5.56 2.14 1.27
N ASP A 165 -5.98 3.40 1.33
CA ASP A 165 -6.71 4.09 0.25
C ASP A 165 -5.83 4.52 -0.92
N LEU A 166 -4.52 4.61 -0.76
CA LEU A 166 -3.63 5.03 -1.85
C LEU A 166 -3.86 4.20 -3.14
N PRO A 167 -3.83 2.86 -3.11
CA PRO A 167 -4.13 2.05 -4.29
C PRO A 167 -5.57 2.23 -4.77
N TYR A 168 -6.55 2.35 -3.86
CA TYR A 168 -7.94 2.58 -4.21
C TYR A 168 -8.14 3.89 -4.98
N ARG A 169 -7.65 5.02 -4.44
CA ARG A 169 -7.73 6.35 -5.06
C ARG A 169 -7.09 6.33 -6.44
N SER A 170 -5.93 5.70 -6.54
CA SER A 170 -5.21 5.53 -7.81
C SER A 170 -6.04 4.79 -8.86
N VAL A 171 -6.74 3.72 -8.49
CA VAL A 171 -7.64 3.00 -9.41
C VAL A 171 -8.85 3.85 -9.80
N VAL A 172 -9.45 4.57 -8.85
CA VAL A 172 -10.60 5.44 -9.12
C VAL A 172 -10.24 6.54 -10.12
N GLU A 173 -9.11 7.22 -9.91
CA GLU A 173 -8.64 8.32 -10.77
C GLU A 173 -8.31 7.85 -12.20
N GLN A 174 -7.71 6.66 -12.33
CA GLN A 174 -7.26 6.11 -13.62
C GLN A 174 -8.38 5.45 -14.45
N THR A 175 -9.57 5.26 -13.88
CA THR A 175 -10.69 4.57 -14.54
C THR A 175 -11.91 5.49 -14.69
N ALA A 176 -12.98 4.99 -15.31
CA ALA A 176 -14.25 5.72 -15.33
C ALA A 176 -14.90 5.83 -13.94
N CYS A 177 -14.38 5.14 -12.91
CA CYS A 177 -14.90 5.20 -11.55
C CYS A 177 -14.85 6.58 -10.92
N ARG A 178 -13.95 7.48 -11.36
CA ARG A 178 -13.96 8.89 -10.96
C ARG A 178 -15.30 9.62 -11.24
N ASN A 179 -16.11 9.11 -12.16
CA ASN A 179 -17.42 9.68 -12.48
C ASN A 179 -18.54 9.17 -11.54
N PHE A 180 -18.29 8.08 -10.81
CA PHE A 180 -19.29 7.40 -9.97
C PHE A 180 -18.96 7.48 -8.47
N ILE A 181 -17.68 7.59 -8.13
CA ILE A 181 -17.16 7.60 -6.76
C ILE A 181 -16.63 9.00 -6.45
N LYS A 182 -17.09 9.57 -5.34
CA LYS A 182 -16.52 10.80 -4.78
C LYS A 182 -15.41 10.43 -3.80
N LEU A 183 -14.19 10.87 -4.10
CA LEU A 183 -13.07 10.79 -3.16
C LEU A 183 -13.19 11.96 -2.18
N GLU A 184 -13.17 11.66 -0.88
CA GLU A 184 -13.11 12.65 0.21
C GLU A 184 -11.65 12.96 0.60
#